data_AF-A0A5N5ZAT7-F1
#
_entry.id   AF-A0A5N5ZAT7-F1
#
_cell.length_a   1.000
_cell.length_b   1.000
_cell.length_c   1.000
_cell.angle_alpha   90.00
_cell.angle_beta   90.00
_cell.angle_gamma   90.00
#
_symmetry.space_group_name_H-M   'P 1'
#
loop_
_entity.id
_entity.type
_entity.pdbx_description
1 polymer ?
#
loop_
_entity_poly.entity_id
_entity_poly.type
_entity_poly.pdbx_seq_one_letter_code
_entity_poly.pdbx_strand_id
1 'polypeptide(L)'
;MEIRAGKFILFLGLFCLVASIGILSLFLSLREEGEEASVFFGVLLLCSFFFGFAVYFLLHYYNHRIILTEKSMVIQNELRRRKEIFLNDISQVTFSKIFQMFIIISKKGKTRISSVHWHFLNVIPEEKFSESLKKYLNEL
;
A
#
# COMPACT_ATOMS: atom_id res chain seq x y z
N MET A 1 14.31 -19.33 -9.02
CA MET A 1 12.95 -18.85 -9.33
C MET A 1 12.48 -18.00 -8.16
N GLU A 2 12.64 -16.68 -8.22
CA GLU A 2 12.20 -15.79 -7.14
C GLU A 2 10.67 -15.82 -7.06
N ILE A 3 10.15 -16.41 -5.99
CA ILE A 3 8.72 -16.39 -5.69
C ILE A 3 8.36 -14.91 -5.45
N ARG A 4 7.70 -14.29 -6.43
CA ARG A 4 7.13 -12.93 -6.30
C ARG A 4 6.09 -12.94 -5.20
N ALA A 5 6.50 -12.65 -3.97
CA ALA A 5 5.65 -12.60 -2.79
C ALA A 5 4.40 -11.73 -3.03
N GLY A 6 4.52 -10.65 -3.82
CA GLY A 6 3.39 -9.77 -4.15
C GLY A 6 2.21 -10.50 -4.81
N LYS A 7 2.45 -11.39 -5.77
CA LYS A 7 1.34 -12.14 -6.41
C LYS A 7 0.64 -13.06 -5.41
N PHE A 8 1.39 -13.74 -4.55
CA PHE A 8 0.84 -14.62 -3.53
C PHE A 8 0.01 -13.84 -2.51
N ILE A 9 0.51 -12.68 -2.05
CA ILE A 9 -0.19 -11.78 -1.12
C ILE A 9 -1.50 -11.26 -1.74
N LEU A 10 -1.52 -10.92 -3.03
CA LEU A 10 -2.74 -10.53 -3.74
C LEU A 10 -3.78 -11.66 -3.75
N PHE A 11 -3.37 -12.88 -4.10
CA PHE A 11 -4.26 -14.04 -4.11
C PHE A 11 -4.81 -14.35 -2.72
N LEU A 12 -3.96 -14.24 -1.69
CA LEU A 12 -4.37 -14.42 -0.29
C LEU A 12 -5.40 -13.36 0.12
N GLY A 13 -5.17 -12.09 -0.22
CA GLY A 13 -6.11 -11.00 0.05
C GLY A 13 -7.46 -11.18 -0.65
N LEU A 14 -7.45 -11.56 -1.94
CA LEU A 14 -8.67 -11.88 -2.69
C LEU A 14 -9.40 -13.10 -2.11
N PHE A 15 -8.67 -14.14 -1.72
CA PHE A 15 -9.24 -15.31 -1.07
C PHE A 15 -9.93 -14.94 0.24
N CYS A 16 -9.30 -14.15 1.10
CA CYS A 16 -9.91 -13.66 2.34
C CYS A 16 -11.18 -12.83 2.07
N LEU A 17 -11.20 -12.02 1.00
CA LEU A 17 -12.37 -11.24 0.62
C LEU A 17 -13.54 -12.14 0.19
N VAL A 18 -13.26 -13.11 -0.68
CA VAL A 18 -14.27 -14.09 -1.14
C VAL A 18 -14.78 -14.92 0.03
N ALA A 19 -13.90 -15.34 0.95
CA ALA A 19 -14.29 -16.07 2.15
C ALA A 19 -15.22 -15.22 3.05
N SER A 20 -14.91 -13.94 3.28
CA SER A 20 -15.75 -13.03 4.05
C SER A 20 -17.15 -12.89 3.44
N ILE A 21 -17.24 -12.67 2.12
CA ILE A 21 -18.53 -12.59 1.40
C ILE A 21 -19.27 -13.93 1.46
N GLY A 22 -18.56 -15.05 1.28
CA GLY A 22 -19.13 -16.39 1.33
C GLY A 22 -19.73 -16.74 2.70
N ILE A 23 -19.04 -16.40 3.79
CA ILE A 23 -19.53 -16.58 5.15
C ILE A 23 -20.81 -15.77 5.37
N LEU A 24 -20.81 -14.49 4.97
CA LEU A 24 -21.98 -13.62 5.11
C LEU A 24 -23.17 -14.13 4.28
N SER A 25 -22.92 -14.56 3.04
CA SER A 25 -23.90 -15.14 2.13
C SER A 25 -24.54 -16.41 2.67
N LEU A 26 -23.71 -17.35 3.15
CA LEU A 26 -24.18 -18.61 3.75
C LEU A 26 -25.05 -18.34 4.98
N PHE A 27 -24.59 -17.44 5.85
CA PHE A 27 -25.34 -17.07 7.04
C PHE A 27 -26.71 -16.46 6.70
N LEU A 28 -26.77 -15.51 5.74
CA LEU A 28 -28.03 -14.93 5.30
C LEU A 28 -28.99 -15.96 4.66
N SER A 29 -28.46 -17.00 4.02
CA SER A 29 -29.25 -18.04 3.36
C SER A 29 -29.79 -19.09 4.33
N LEU A 30 -29.07 -19.35 5.44
CA LEU A 30 -29.41 -20.34 6.46
C LEU A 30 -30.19 -19.77 7.64
N ARG A 31 -30.41 -18.45 7.65
CA ARG A 31 -31.14 -17.77 8.71
C ARG A 31 -32.62 -18.15 8.68
N GLU A 32 -32.97 -19.22 9.39
CA GLU A 32 -34.35 -19.52 9.74
C GLU A 32 -34.82 -18.60 10.90
N GLU A 33 -36.11 -18.28 10.93
CA GLU A 33 -36.71 -17.40 11.93
C GLU A 33 -36.52 -17.99 13.34
N GLY A 34 -35.48 -17.55 14.06
CA GLY A 34 -35.21 -18.02 15.43
C GLY A 34 -33.74 -18.02 15.85
N GLU A 35 -32.79 -17.63 15.00
CA GLU A 35 -31.37 -17.61 15.40
C GLU A 35 -31.10 -16.69 16.60
N GLU A 36 -30.35 -17.23 17.57
CA GLU A 36 -29.86 -16.49 18.71
C GLU A 36 -28.94 -15.34 18.29
N ALA A 37 -29.10 -14.18 18.92
CA ALA A 37 -28.27 -13.00 18.67
C ALA A 37 -26.76 -13.30 18.82
N SER A 38 -26.38 -14.26 19.66
CA SER A 38 -25.02 -14.74 19.87
C SER A 38 -24.36 -15.26 18.57
N VAL A 39 -25.10 -16.03 17.77
CA VAL A 39 -24.63 -16.60 16.49
C VAL A 39 -24.41 -15.48 15.47
N PHE A 40 -25.36 -14.54 15.39
CA PHE A 40 -25.26 -13.37 14.52
C PHE A 40 -23.98 -12.55 14.80
N PHE A 41 -23.70 -12.26 16.07
CA PHE A 41 -22.50 -11.53 16.46
C PHE A 41 -21.21 -12.30 16.17
N GLY A 42 -21.20 -13.62 16.37
CA GLY A 42 -20.06 -14.48 16.04
C GLY A 42 -19.71 -14.44 14.55
N VAL A 43 -20.71 -14.54 13.69
CA VAL A 43 -20.53 -14.46 12.23
C VAL A 43 -20.05 -13.08 11.79
N LEU A 44 -20.61 -12.01 12.36
CA LEU A 44 -20.18 -10.64 12.07
C LEU A 44 -18.70 -10.42 12.42
N LEU A 45 -18.26 -10.94 13.56
CA LEU A 45 -16.87 -10.84 14.01
C LEU A 45 -15.94 -11.62 13.09
N LEU A 46 -16.33 -12.84 12.69
CA LEU A 46 -15.56 -13.67 11.75
C LEU A 46 -15.47 -13.00 10.36
N CYS A 47 -16.58 -12.48 9.84
CA CYS A 47 -16.61 -11.73 8.58
C CYS A 47 -15.70 -10.51 8.64
N SER A 48 -15.75 -9.75 9.74
CA SER A 48 -14.92 -8.56 9.96
C SER A 48 -13.44 -8.92 10.04
N PHE A 49 -13.10 -10.05 10.67
CA PHE A 49 -11.73 -10.56 10.75
C PHE A 49 -11.18 -10.87 9.35
N PHE A 50 -11.87 -11.72 8.58
CA PHE A 50 -11.45 -12.06 7.21
C PHE A 50 -11.42 -10.83 6.29
N PHE A 51 -12.38 -9.92 6.42
CA PHE A 51 -12.39 -8.67 5.69
C PHE A 51 -11.19 -7.78 6.04
N GLY A 52 -10.84 -7.68 7.33
CA GLY A 52 -9.66 -6.95 7.79
C GLY A 52 -8.37 -7.49 7.18
N PHE A 53 -8.18 -8.82 7.17
CA PHE A 53 -7.04 -9.45 6.50
C PHE A 53 -7.04 -9.22 4.99
N ALA A 54 -8.20 -9.32 4.35
CA ALA A 54 -8.34 -9.05 2.92
C ALA A 54 -7.86 -7.62 2.60
N VAL A 55 -8.35 -6.62 3.32
CA VAL A 55 -7.95 -5.22 3.17
C VAL A 55 -6.46 -5.05 3.44
N TYR A 56 -5.94 -5.62 4.51
CA TYR A 56 -4.51 -5.55 4.85
C TYR A 56 -3.62 -6.09 3.72
N PHE A 57 -3.89 -7.30 3.22
CA PHE A 57 -3.08 -7.91 2.16
C PHE A 57 -3.25 -7.20 0.81
N LEU A 58 -4.46 -6.76 0.47
CA LEU A 58 -4.72 -6.00 -0.75
C LEU A 58 -4.04 -4.63 -0.72
N LEU A 59 -3.95 -3.99 0.44
CA LEU A 59 -3.19 -2.74 0.60
C LEU A 59 -1.68 -2.99 0.56
N HIS A 60 -1.19 -4.07 1.18
CA HIS A 60 0.24 -4.41 1.15
C HIS A 60 0.73 -4.79 -0.25
N TYR A 61 -0.17 -5.24 -1.14
CA TYR A 61 0.13 -5.45 -2.56
C TYR A 61 0.53 -4.17 -3.31
N TYR A 62 0.22 -2.98 -2.79
CA TYR A 62 0.73 -1.72 -3.34
C TYR A 62 2.23 -1.52 -3.13
N ASN A 63 2.97 -2.51 -2.60
CA ASN A 63 4.42 -2.45 -2.51
C ASN A 63 5.05 -2.10 -3.87
N HIS A 64 5.75 -0.97 -3.88
CA HIS A 64 6.40 -0.42 -5.05
C HIS A 64 7.87 -0.82 -5.02
N ARG A 65 8.36 -1.45 -6.08
CA ARG A 65 9.80 -1.57 -6.29
C ARG A 65 10.30 -0.24 -6.84
N ILE A 66 11.27 0.35 -6.14
CA ILE A 66 11.99 1.51 -6.63
C ILE A 66 13.31 1.02 -7.20
N ILE A 67 13.53 1.22 -8.49
CA ILE A 67 14.79 0.95 -9.17
C ILE A 67 15.45 2.30 -9.41
N LEU A 68 16.64 2.48 -8.86
CA LEU A 68 17.42 3.71 -8.97
C LEU A 68 18.45 3.55 -10.09
N THR A 69 18.51 4.55 -10.95
CA THR A 69 19.49 4.69 -12.03
C THR A 69 20.16 6.05 -11.89
N GLU A 70 21.30 6.26 -12.53
CA GLU A 70 22.05 7.54 -12.44
C GLU A 70 21.23 8.78 -12.83
N LYS A 71 20.28 8.62 -13.76
CA LYS A 71 19.50 9.74 -14.32
C LYS A 71 18.02 9.73 -13.93
N SER A 72 17.51 8.57 -13.49
CA SER A 72 16.08 8.37 -13.28
C SER A 72 15.79 7.33 -12.21
N MET A 73 14.62 7.48 -11.62
CA MET A 73 14.00 6.54 -10.70
C MET A 73 12.82 5.88 -11.39
N VAL A 74 12.83 4.55 -11.44
CA VAL A 74 11.72 3.76 -11.97
C VAL A 74 10.95 3.16 -10.81
N ILE A 75 9.71 3.59 -10.65
CA ILE A 75 8.76 3.04 -9.69
C ILE A 75 7.94 2.00 -10.43
N GLN A 76 8.10 0.74 -10.05
CA GLN A 76 7.38 -0.39 -10.62
C GLN A 76 6.47 -0.99 -9.57
N ASN A 77 5.18 -1.16 -9.88
CA ASN A 77 4.29 -1.95 -9.03
C ASN A 77 4.35 -3.45 -9.41
N GLU A 78 3.77 -4.29 -8.57
CA GLU A 78 3.67 -5.74 -8.79
C GLU A 78 2.93 -6.12 -10.09
N LEU A 79 2.06 -5.24 -10.61
CA LEU A 79 1.38 -5.38 -11.90
C LEU A 79 2.27 -5.03 -13.11
N ARG A 80 3.56 -4.77 -12.89
CA ARG A 80 4.53 -4.32 -13.90
C ARG A 80 4.19 -2.97 -14.53
N ARG A 81 3.27 -2.19 -13.97
CA ARG A 81 3.11 -0.78 -14.35
C ARG A 81 4.34 -0.04 -13.88
N ARG A 82 4.98 0.68 -14.81
CA ARG A 82 6.21 1.44 -14.59
C ARG A 82 5.92 2.92 -14.70
N LYS A 83 6.44 3.68 -13.74
CA LYS A 83 6.50 5.13 -13.79
C LYS A 83 7.96 5.53 -13.64
N GLU A 84 8.50 6.16 -14.66
CA GLU A 84 9.86 6.70 -14.64
C GLU A 84 9.83 8.20 -14.33
N ILE A 85 10.65 8.60 -13.36
CA ILE A 85 10.84 9.96 -12.91
C ILE A 85 12.30 10.31 -13.12
N PHE A 86 12.60 11.27 -14.01
CA PHE A 86 13.94 11.79 -14.17
C PHE A 86 14.31 12.67 -12.97
N LEU A 87 15.51 12.50 -12.42
CA LEU A 87 15.95 13.24 -11.24
C LEU A 87 15.95 14.76 -11.51
N ASN A 88 16.32 15.16 -12.73
CA ASN A 88 16.32 16.56 -13.16
C ASN A 88 14.91 17.19 -13.26
N ASP A 89 13.87 16.36 -13.35
CA ASP A 89 12.47 16.84 -13.42
C ASP A 89 11.86 17.03 -12.02
N ILE A 90 12.56 16.63 -10.95
CA ILE A 90 12.11 16.79 -9.57
C ILE A 90 12.28 18.25 -9.16
N SER A 91 11.15 18.90 -8.85
CA SER A 91 11.14 20.25 -8.32
C SER A 91 11.27 20.25 -6.80
N GLN A 92 10.62 19.31 -6.12
CA GLN A 92 10.61 19.24 -4.66
C GLN A 92 10.25 17.84 -4.15
N VAL A 93 10.80 17.46 -3.00
CA VAL A 93 10.41 16.27 -2.23
C VAL A 93 9.97 16.70 -0.84
N THR A 94 8.83 16.20 -0.37
CA THR A 94 8.29 16.51 0.97
C THR A 94 7.84 15.24 1.69
N PHE A 95 7.72 15.32 3.01
CA PHE A 95 7.20 14.25 3.84
C PHE A 95 5.83 14.62 4.41
N SER A 96 4.87 13.71 4.32
CA SER A 96 3.57 13.83 4.98
C SER A 96 3.53 12.95 6.22
N LYS A 97 3.53 13.56 7.42
CA LYS A 97 3.37 12.86 8.70
C LYS A 97 2.04 12.11 8.80
N ILE A 98 0.95 12.67 8.24
CA ILE A 98 -0.40 12.08 8.28
C ILE A 98 -0.45 10.74 7.54
N PHE A 99 0.13 10.68 6.34
CA PHE A 99 0.08 9.48 5.50
C PHE A 99 1.31 8.59 5.64
N GLN A 100 2.34 9.02 6.39
CA GLN A 100 3.67 8.42 6.43
C GLN A 100 4.22 8.11 5.02
N MET A 101 4.19 9.12 4.15
CA MET A 101 4.63 8.98 2.77
C MET A 101 5.52 10.15 2.36
N PHE A 102 6.50 9.85 1.51
CA PHE A 102 7.20 10.84 0.73
C PHE A 102 6.37 11.24 -0.49
N ILE A 103 6.36 12.53 -0.80
CA ILE A 103 5.66 13.10 -1.95
C ILE A 103 6.71 13.76 -2.83
N ILE A 104 6.91 13.21 -4.03
CA ILE A 104 7.77 13.76 -5.06
C ILE A 104 6.92 14.62 -5.99
N ILE A 105 7.29 15.90 -6.10
CA ILE A 105 6.72 16.83 -7.06
C ILE A 105 7.69 16.91 -8.23
N SER A 106 7.20 16.55 -9.42
CA SER A 106 7.95 16.60 -10.67
C SER A 106 7.18 17.37 -11.74
N LYS A 107 7.83 17.71 -12.86
CA LYS A 107 7.15 18.28 -14.03
C LYS A 107 5.96 17.44 -14.52
N LYS A 108 6.03 16.11 -14.37
CA LYS A 108 4.98 15.16 -14.75
C LYS A 108 3.88 15.00 -13.69
N GLY A 109 3.92 15.79 -12.62
CA GLY A 109 2.96 15.77 -11.51
C GLY A 109 3.50 15.13 -10.23
N LYS A 110 2.56 14.83 -9.33
CA LYS A 110 2.85 14.33 -7.98
C LYS A 110 2.95 12.81 -7.96
N THR A 111 3.92 12.28 -7.21
CA THR A 111 4.07 10.85 -6.96
C THR A 111 4.23 10.60 -5.47
N ARG A 112 3.50 9.63 -4.93
CA ARG A 112 3.59 9.25 -3.52
C ARG A 112 4.40 7.97 -3.41
N ILE A 113 5.31 7.93 -2.45
CA ILE A 113 6.17 6.80 -2.15
C ILE A 113 6.07 6.52 -0.65
N SER A 114 5.91 5.26 -0.28
CA SER A 114 5.88 4.83 1.13
C SER A 114 7.17 5.23 1.87
N SER A 115 7.06 5.60 3.14
CA SER A 115 8.20 5.91 4.02
C SER A 115 9.18 4.75 4.17
N VAL A 116 8.70 3.51 3.99
CA VAL A 116 9.51 2.28 4.05
C VAL A 116 10.64 2.28 3.01
N HIS A 117 10.48 3.00 1.90
CA HIS A 117 11.47 3.06 0.83
C HIS A 117 12.39 4.29 0.92
N TRP A 118 12.68 4.80 2.12
CA TRP A 118 13.45 6.04 2.32
C TRP A 118 14.80 6.12 1.58
N HIS A 119 15.44 4.98 1.29
CA HIS A 119 16.73 4.93 0.59
C HIS A 119 16.77 5.66 -0.77
N PHE A 120 15.62 5.88 -1.44
CA PHE A 120 15.61 6.65 -2.68
C PHE A 120 16.04 8.11 -2.48
N LEU A 121 15.95 8.65 -1.26
CA LEU A 121 16.34 10.02 -0.97
C LEU A 121 17.84 10.24 -1.20
N ASN A 122 18.67 9.21 -1.06
CA ASN A 122 20.12 9.29 -1.22
C ASN A 122 20.57 9.70 -2.63
N VAL A 123 19.71 9.55 -3.64
CA VAL A 123 20.02 9.95 -5.03
C VAL A 123 19.42 11.31 -5.41
N ILE A 124 18.69 11.95 -4.50
CA ILE A 124 18.06 13.25 -4.74
C ILE A 124 18.87 14.32 -4.00
N PRO A 125 19.27 15.41 -4.68
CA PRO A 125 19.96 16.53 -4.03
C PRO A 125 19.13 17.13 -2.89
N GLU A 126 19.77 17.38 -1.73
CA GLU A 126 19.10 17.89 -0.53
C GLU A 126 18.45 19.27 -0.73
N GLU A 127 18.95 20.07 -1.67
CA GLU A 127 18.35 21.33 -2.12
C GLU A 127 16.90 21.17 -2.60
N LYS A 128 16.49 19.97 -3.01
CA LYS A 128 15.12 19.64 -3.42
C LYS A 128 14.22 19.29 -2.23
N PHE A 129 14.77 19.12 -1.02
CA PHE A 129 14.01 18.70 0.15
C PHE A 129 13.28 19.88 0.77
N SER A 130 11.99 19.69 1.08
CA SER A 130 11.24 20.66 1.87
C SER A 130 11.75 20.71 3.31
N GLU A 131 11.49 21.83 3.98
CA GLU A 131 11.76 21.98 5.42
C GLU A 131 11.10 20.88 6.27
N SER A 132 9.89 20.45 5.89
CA SER A 132 9.21 19.34 6.58
C SER A 132 9.95 18.00 6.46
N LEU A 133 10.56 17.74 5.31
CA LEU A 133 11.36 16.53 5.09
C LEU A 133 12.68 16.60 5.84
N LYS A 134 13.38 17.75 5.79
CA LYS A 134 14.63 17.95 6.55
C LYS A 134 14.44 17.75 8.05
N LYS A 135 13.37 18.32 8.61
CA LYS A 135 13.02 18.10 10.03
C LYS A 135 12.79 16.63 10.34
N TYR A 136 12.06 15.92 9.49
CA TYR A 136 11.80 14.49 9.67
C TYR A 136 13.09 13.65 9.61
N LEU A 137 14.02 13.96 8.70
CA LEU A 137 15.30 13.26 8.60
C LEU A 137 16.21 13.52 9.80
N ASN A 138 16.13 14.69 10.44
CA ASN A 138 16.86 14.99 11.68
C ASN A 138 16.24 14.36 12.94
N GLU A 139 14.98 13.92 12.86
CA GLU A 139 14.24 13.24 13.94
C GLU A 139 14.40 11.70 13.89
N LEU A 140 15.01 11.17 12.82
CA LEU A 140 15.29 9.74 12.60
C LEU A 140 16.66 9.36 13.18
#